data_AF-A0A3A1Y4A1-F1
#
_entry.id   AF-A0A3A1Y4A1-F1
#
_cell.length_a   1.000
_cell.length_b   1.000
_cell.length_c   1.000
_cell.angle_alpha   90.00
_cell.angle_beta   90.00
_cell.angle_gamma   90.00
#
_symmetry.space_group_name_H-M   'P 1'
#
loop_
_entity.id
_entity.type
_entity.pdbx_description
1 polymer ?
#
loop_
_entity_poly.entity_id
_entity_poly.type
_entity_poly.pdbx_seq_one_letter_code
_entity_poly.pdbx_strand_id
1 'polypeptide(L)'
;MNKIFKLKFNRKTRSLDAVSEIVNNCVSGSSNDKVVAPSEGKQFGFSKVSKLLGSLLLALPLTGIGTASASSLSGATVINGKVDVVTNGLVTTITNSNGAIIEWEKFNINTNELVKFIQESSNSAVLNRVLGGSVSQILGTLESNGKVFIVNPAGIVFGANSVVNVQS
;
A
#
# COMPACT_ATOMS: atom_id res chain seq x y z
N MET A 1 -26.98 -1.82 6.25
CA MET A 1 -27.33 -0.70 7.15
C MET A 1 -26.53 0.52 6.72
N ASN A 2 -27.20 1.56 6.20
CA ASN A 2 -26.55 2.74 5.63
C ASN A 2 -26.54 3.87 6.67
N LYS A 3 -25.37 4.38 7.06
CA LYS A 3 -25.26 5.44 8.07
C LYS A 3 -25.24 6.79 7.33
N ILE A 4 -26.28 7.59 7.51
CA ILE A 4 -26.37 8.95 6.97
C ILE A 4 -25.75 9.90 8.01
N PHE A 5 -24.71 10.62 7.62
CA PHE A 5 -24.04 11.63 8.44
C PHE A 5 -24.09 12.97 7.70
N LYS A 6 -24.23 14.07 8.44
CA LYS A 6 -24.12 15.42 7.88
C LYS A 6 -22.84 16.09 8.40
N LEU A 7 -22.02 16.57 7.49
CA LEU A 7 -20.86 17.39 7.80
C LEU A 7 -21.30 18.82 7.98
N LYS A 8 -20.97 19.43 9.13
CA LYS A 8 -21.30 20.83 9.40
C LYS A 8 -20.02 21.61 9.66
N PHE A 9 -19.83 22.68 8.89
CA PHE A 9 -18.67 23.55 9.03
C PHE A 9 -18.89 24.60 10.12
N ASN A 10 -17.97 24.66 11.09
CA ASN A 10 -17.98 25.68 12.13
C ASN A 10 -17.03 26.83 11.76
N ARG A 11 -17.59 28.00 11.42
CA ARG A 11 -16.79 29.17 11.00
C ARG A 11 -15.93 29.77 12.11
N LYS A 12 -16.23 29.52 13.39
CA LYS A 12 -15.45 30.09 14.51
C LYS A 12 -14.16 29.30 14.77
N THR A 13 -14.18 27.99 14.56
CA THR A 13 -13.04 27.09 14.78
C THR A 13 -12.36 26.65 13.48
N ARG A 14 -12.96 26.97 12.32
CA ARG A 14 -12.53 26.51 10.99
C ARG A 14 -12.42 24.98 10.89
N SER A 15 -13.27 24.24 11.60
CA SER A 15 -13.30 22.77 11.58
C SER A 15 -14.58 22.23 10.93
N LEU A 16 -14.48 21.02 10.37
CA LEU A 16 -15.62 20.22 9.90
C LEU A 16 -15.88 19.13 10.93
N ASP A 17 -17.04 19.21 11.58
CA ASP A 17 -17.43 18.24 12.58
C ASP A 17 -18.55 17.35 12.00
N ALA A 18 -18.41 16.03 12.16
CA ALA A 18 -19.42 15.06 11.74
C ALA A 18 -20.44 14.85 12.86
N VAL A 19 -21.73 15.07 12.55
CA VAL A 19 -22.82 14.90 13.52
C VAL A 19 -23.79 13.84 13.02
N SER A 20 -24.15 12.91 13.90
CA SER A 20 -25.18 11.90 13.63
C SER A 20 -26.57 12.53 13.74
N GLU A 21 -27.43 12.33 12.74
CA GLU A 21 -28.76 12.97 12.66
C GLU A 21 -29.88 12.20 13.38
N ILE A 22 -29.56 11.17 14.18
CA ILE A 22 -30.55 10.38 14.92
C ILE A 22 -30.40 10.63 16.43
N VAL A 23 -30.91 11.78 16.89
CA VAL A 23 -31.35 11.96 18.28
C VAL A 23 -32.63 12.81 18.26
N ASN A 24 -33.77 12.14 18.32
CA ASN A 24 -35.05 12.78 18.62
C ASN A 24 -35.29 12.67 20.13
N ASN A 25 -35.57 13.83 20.73
CA ASN A 25 -36.11 14.06 22.08
C ASN A 25 -35.13 14.60 23.12
N CYS A 26 -35.53 15.76 23.67
CA CYS A 26 -34.90 16.48 24.75
C CYS A 26 -35.41 15.93 26.10
N VAL A 27 -34.50 15.69 27.05
CA VAL A 27 -34.86 15.48 28.46
C VAL A 27 -34.04 16.48 29.27
N SER A 28 -34.75 17.44 29.87
CA SER A 28 -34.25 18.23 30.99
C SER A 28 -34.25 17.35 32.23
N GLY A 29 -33.12 17.26 32.93
CA GLY A 29 -33.01 16.57 34.21
C GLY A 29 -31.72 16.93 34.92
N SER A 30 -31.84 17.71 35.99
CA SER A 30 -30.78 18.01 36.97
C SER A 30 -30.79 16.94 38.07
N SER A 31 -29.65 16.32 38.41
CA SER A 31 -29.31 15.87 39.77
C SER A 31 -27.85 15.37 39.87
N ASN A 32 -27.26 15.61 41.05
CA ASN A 32 -25.89 15.39 41.48
C ASN A 32 -25.52 13.90 41.73
N ASP A 33 -24.26 13.48 41.51
CA ASP A 33 -23.36 13.09 42.61
C ASP A 33 -21.89 12.75 42.20
N LYS A 34 -20.97 13.43 42.90
CA LYS A 34 -19.63 13.12 43.49
C LYS A 34 -18.64 12.12 42.85
N VAL A 35 -17.43 12.55 42.44
CA VAL A 35 -16.14 12.84 43.17
C VAL A 35 -15.15 11.66 43.15
N VAL A 36 -13.96 11.87 42.55
CA VAL A 36 -12.63 11.45 43.04
C VAL A 36 -11.57 12.45 42.52
N ALA A 37 -10.81 13.06 43.43
CA ALA A 37 -9.65 13.97 43.22
C ALA A 37 -8.32 13.18 43.44
N PRO A 38 -7.09 13.78 43.53
CA PRO A 38 -6.58 15.13 43.23
C PRO A 38 -5.33 15.11 42.30
N SER A 39 -4.80 16.23 41.78
CA SER A 39 -3.71 16.99 42.43
C SER A 39 -3.51 18.36 41.77
N GLU A 40 -3.50 19.40 42.60
CA GLU A 40 -3.26 20.79 42.26
C GLU A 40 -1.78 21.11 41.98
N GLY A 41 -1.55 22.07 41.08
CA GLY A 41 -0.31 22.82 40.94
C GLY A 41 -0.59 24.17 40.27
N LYS A 42 -0.63 25.25 41.05
CA LYS A 42 -1.03 26.62 40.69
C LYS A 42 0.04 27.41 39.91
N GLN A 43 -0.45 28.11 38.87
CA GLN A 43 -0.27 29.55 38.55
C GLN A 43 1.11 30.16 38.23
N PHE A 44 1.04 31.41 37.72
CA PHE A 44 2.05 32.35 37.21
C PHE A 44 2.36 32.16 35.70
N GLY A 45 2.09 33.07 34.76
CA GLY A 45 1.72 34.49 34.80
C GLY A 45 2.85 35.32 34.18
N PHE A 46 2.79 35.64 32.87
CA PHE A 46 3.54 36.77 32.30
C PHE A 46 2.79 37.42 31.15
N SER A 47 2.78 38.74 31.20
CA SER A 47 2.10 39.67 30.31
C SER A 47 3.08 40.25 29.28
N LYS A 48 2.49 40.72 28.18
CA LYS A 48 3.03 41.65 27.16
C LYS A 48 4.04 41.10 26.16
N VAL A 49 3.62 41.04 24.89
CA VAL A 49 4.50 41.42 23.77
C VAL A 49 3.72 42.30 22.80
N SER A 50 4.25 43.50 22.60
CA SER A 50 3.81 44.52 21.65
C SER A 50 4.79 44.53 20.47
N LYS A 51 4.29 45.01 19.32
CA LYS A 51 4.99 45.58 18.15
C LYS A 51 5.29 44.67 16.95
N LEU A 52 4.52 44.95 15.88
CA LEU A 52 4.93 45.34 14.52
C LEU A 52 6.29 44.89 13.96
N LEU A 53 6.24 44.37 12.72
CA LEU A 53 7.13 44.50 11.53
C LEU A 53 6.83 43.24 10.67
N GLY A 54 6.46 43.24 9.39
CA GLY A 54 7.06 43.87 8.22
C GLY A 54 7.17 42.78 7.11
N SER A 55 6.57 43.04 5.95
CA SER A 55 6.77 42.47 4.59
C SER A 55 7.41 41.08 4.32
N LEU A 56 6.72 40.32 3.45
CA LEU A 56 7.17 39.66 2.20
C LEU A 56 8.41 38.72 2.21
N LEU A 57 8.20 37.42 1.88
CA LEU A 57 8.94 36.68 0.84
C LEU A 57 8.42 35.23 0.67
N LEU A 58 8.14 34.87 -0.58
CA LEU A 58 7.86 33.51 -1.08
C LEU A 58 9.05 32.57 -0.82
N ALA A 59 8.79 31.36 -0.34
CA ALA A 59 9.71 30.24 -0.47
C ALA A 59 8.92 28.97 -0.83
N LEU A 60 8.97 28.57 -2.10
CA LEU A 60 8.54 27.25 -2.57
C LEU A 60 9.57 26.21 -2.11
N PRO A 61 9.23 25.19 -1.30
CA PRO A 61 10.03 24.00 -1.23
C PRO A 61 9.72 23.15 -2.47
N LEU A 62 10.73 23.04 -3.32
CA LEU A 62 10.94 22.07 -4.39
C LEU A 62 10.18 20.76 -4.16
N THR A 63 9.14 20.51 -4.95
CA THR A 63 8.49 19.20 -5.02
C THR A 63 9.52 18.22 -5.57
N GLY A 64 10.04 17.35 -4.72
CA GLY A 64 10.84 16.22 -5.14
C GLY A 64 10.06 15.39 -6.15
N ILE A 65 10.59 15.27 -7.37
CA ILE A 65 10.14 14.27 -8.32
C ILE A 65 10.44 12.92 -7.66
N GLY A 66 9.41 12.27 -7.14
CA GLY A 66 9.53 10.86 -6.76
C GLY A 66 9.78 10.10 -8.05
N THR A 67 10.93 9.46 -8.18
CA THR A 67 11.14 8.44 -9.21
C THR A 67 10.17 7.30 -8.87
N ALA A 68 9.01 7.29 -9.52
CA ALA A 68 8.18 6.12 -9.56
C ALA A 68 8.96 5.03 -10.30
N SER A 69 9.70 4.20 -9.56
CA SER A 69 10.21 2.95 -10.12
C SER A 69 8.98 2.14 -10.51
N ALA A 70 8.70 2.08 -11.81
CA ALA A 70 7.67 1.21 -12.33
C ALA A 70 8.04 -0.22 -11.93
N SER A 71 7.20 -0.84 -11.10
CA SER A 71 7.40 -2.22 -10.69
C SER A 71 7.46 -3.12 -11.92
N SER A 72 8.48 -3.97 -12.00
CA SER A 72 8.69 -4.94 -13.08
C SER A 72 7.57 -5.99 -13.13
N LEU A 73 7.01 -6.32 -11.97
CA LEU A 73 5.80 -7.10 -11.83
C LEU A 73 4.62 -6.18 -11.46
N SER A 74 3.50 -6.30 -12.15
CA SER A 74 2.28 -5.54 -11.82
C SER A 74 1.00 -6.30 -12.13
N GLY A 75 -0.07 -5.93 -11.43
CA GLY A 75 -1.42 -6.47 -11.67
C GLY A 75 -1.60 -7.93 -11.28
N ALA A 76 -0.91 -8.41 -10.23
CA ALA A 76 -1.03 -9.78 -9.76
C ALA A 76 -2.47 -10.08 -9.31
N THR A 77 -3.12 -11.04 -9.97
CA THR A 77 -4.45 -11.52 -9.61
C THR A 77 -4.42 -13.04 -9.47
N VAL A 78 -4.77 -13.56 -8.29
CA VAL A 78 -4.76 -15.00 -8.03
C VAL A 78 -6.06 -15.61 -8.53
N ILE A 79 -5.97 -16.50 -9.52
CA ILE A 79 -7.12 -17.18 -10.13
C ILE A 79 -7.36 -18.55 -9.50
N ASN A 80 -6.29 -19.23 -9.10
CA ASN A 80 -6.37 -20.53 -8.42
C ASN A 80 -5.26 -20.69 -7.39
N GLY A 81 -5.54 -21.43 -6.32
CA GLY A 81 -4.60 -21.74 -5.25
C GLY A 81 -4.41 -20.61 -4.23
N LYS A 82 -3.43 -20.79 -3.37
CA LYS A 82 -2.98 -19.77 -2.40
C LYS A 82 -1.67 -19.20 -2.89
N VAL A 83 -1.56 -17.88 -2.89
CA VAL A 83 -0.35 -17.17 -3.31
C VAL A 83 -0.13 -15.99 -2.38
N ASP A 84 1.09 -15.85 -1.90
CA ASP A 84 1.57 -14.69 -1.15
C ASP A 84 2.76 -14.08 -1.90
N VAL A 85 2.75 -12.76 -2.09
CA VAL A 85 3.76 -12.04 -2.85
C VAL A 85 4.40 -10.99 -1.95
N VAL A 86 5.69 -11.15 -1.69
CA VAL A 86 6.48 -10.23 -0.85
C VAL A 86 7.64 -9.68 -1.66
N THR A 87 7.69 -8.36 -1.83
CA THR A 87 8.80 -7.68 -2.49
C THR A 87 9.62 -6.92 -1.45
N ASN A 88 10.93 -7.19 -1.42
CA ASN A 88 11.90 -6.49 -0.59
C ASN A 88 13.06 -6.01 -1.48
N GLY A 89 13.07 -4.71 -1.77
CA GLY A 89 14.04 -4.13 -2.71
C GLY A 89 13.92 -4.75 -4.10
N LEU A 90 15.01 -5.37 -4.58
CA LEU A 90 15.10 -6.02 -5.89
C LEU A 90 14.70 -7.51 -5.87
N VAL A 91 14.28 -8.04 -4.71
CA VAL A 91 13.89 -9.44 -4.56
C VAL A 91 12.39 -9.54 -4.34
N THR A 92 11.71 -10.25 -5.23
CA THR A 92 10.30 -10.63 -5.09
C THR A 92 10.20 -12.12 -4.80
N THR A 93 9.67 -12.47 -3.64
CA THR A 93 9.40 -13.86 -3.24
C THR A 93 7.91 -14.14 -3.39
N ILE A 94 7.57 -15.17 -4.13
CA ILE A 94 6.21 -15.64 -4.38
C ILE A 94 6.08 -17.02 -3.74
N THR A 95 5.31 -17.12 -2.66
CA THR A 95 5.00 -18.40 -2.02
C THR A 95 3.66 -18.90 -2.52
N ASN A 96 3.59 -20.12 -3.06
CA ASN A 96 2.35 -20.63 -3.64
C ASN A 96 2.06 -22.10 -3.33
N SER A 97 0.76 -22.43 -3.31
CA SER A 97 0.31 -23.82 -3.28
C SER A 97 0.54 -24.52 -4.62
N ASN A 98 0.53 -25.86 -4.63
CA ASN A 98 0.59 -26.62 -5.89
C ASN A 98 -0.60 -26.27 -6.82
N GLY A 99 -0.33 -26.13 -8.12
CA GLY A 99 -1.33 -25.84 -9.14
C GLY A 99 -1.85 -24.40 -9.12
N ALA A 100 -1.16 -23.48 -8.44
CA ALA A 100 -1.57 -22.08 -8.39
C ALA A 100 -1.55 -21.43 -9.78
N ILE A 101 -2.50 -20.53 -10.04
CA ILE A 101 -2.59 -19.76 -11.28
C ILE A 101 -2.64 -18.28 -10.92
N ILE A 102 -1.68 -17.53 -11.45
CA ILE A 102 -1.55 -16.10 -11.24
C ILE A 102 -1.66 -15.40 -12.58
N GLU A 103 -2.61 -14.48 -12.69
CA GLU A 103 -2.67 -13.52 -13.79
C GLU A 103 -1.85 -12.28 -13.46
N TRP A 104 -1.18 -11.75 -14.48
CA TRP A 104 -0.37 -10.55 -14.39
C TRP A 104 -0.76 -9.58 -15.50
N GLU A 105 -0.78 -8.30 -15.19
CA GLU A 105 -0.78 -7.27 -16.22
C GLU A 105 0.62 -7.20 -16.87
N LYS A 106 1.67 -7.23 -16.04
CA LYS A 106 3.06 -7.25 -16.48
C LYS A 106 3.86 -8.25 -15.66
N PHE A 107 4.66 -9.05 -16.37
CA PHE A 107 5.63 -9.97 -15.77
C PHE A 107 6.98 -9.75 -16.46
N ASN A 108 7.75 -8.81 -15.91
CA ASN A 108 9.15 -8.58 -16.27
C ASN A 108 10.03 -8.87 -15.06
N ILE A 109 11.30 -9.16 -15.32
CA ILE A 109 12.36 -9.24 -14.31
C ILE A 109 13.50 -8.39 -14.84
N ASN A 110 13.72 -7.20 -14.29
CA ASN A 110 14.78 -6.32 -14.76
C ASN A 110 16.17 -6.87 -14.40
N THR A 111 17.21 -6.30 -15.00
CA THR A 111 18.60 -6.60 -14.61
C THR A 111 18.79 -6.37 -13.10
N ASN A 112 19.45 -7.31 -12.43
CA ASN A 112 19.68 -7.34 -10.97
C ASN A 112 18.42 -7.60 -10.11
N GLU A 113 17.24 -7.83 -10.71
CA GLU A 113 16.09 -8.30 -9.96
C GLU A 113 16.08 -9.83 -9.85
N LEU A 114 15.53 -10.32 -8.74
CA LEU A 114 15.31 -11.74 -8.47
C LEU A 114 13.83 -11.98 -8.21
N VAL A 115 13.21 -12.84 -9.00
CA VAL A 115 11.90 -13.41 -8.69
C VAL A 115 12.09 -14.85 -8.25
N LYS A 116 11.64 -15.17 -7.04
CA LYS A 116 11.78 -16.50 -6.44
C LYS A 116 10.43 -17.09 -6.10
N PHE A 117 10.12 -18.26 -6.68
CA PHE A 117 8.93 -19.04 -6.36
C PHE A 117 9.25 -20.11 -5.32
N ILE A 118 8.62 -20.02 -4.15
CA ILE A 118 8.66 -21.02 -3.07
C ILE A 118 7.37 -21.83 -3.11
N GLN A 119 7.46 -23.05 -3.62
CA GLN A 119 6.34 -23.97 -3.76
C GLN A 119 6.39 -25.07 -2.69
N GLU A 120 5.27 -25.77 -2.47
CA GLU A 120 5.15 -26.82 -1.46
C GLU A 120 6.17 -27.97 -1.63
N SER A 121 6.53 -28.32 -2.87
CA SER A 121 7.49 -29.38 -3.18
C SER A 121 8.16 -29.15 -4.55
N SER A 122 9.18 -29.94 -4.88
CA SER A 122 9.82 -29.92 -6.20
C SER A 122 8.93 -30.40 -7.34
N ASN A 123 7.89 -31.18 -7.04
CA ASN A 123 6.89 -31.62 -8.01
C ASN A 123 5.76 -30.61 -8.19
N SER A 124 5.70 -29.57 -7.36
CA SER A 124 4.66 -28.55 -7.45
C SER A 124 4.86 -27.65 -8.66
N ALA A 125 3.75 -27.14 -9.20
CA ALA A 125 3.75 -26.24 -10.34
C ALA A 125 2.94 -24.96 -10.10
N VAL A 126 3.36 -23.87 -10.73
CA VAL A 126 2.64 -22.60 -10.81
C VAL A 126 2.54 -22.12 -12.26
N LEU A 127 1.39 -21.57 -12.64
CA LEU A 127 1.17 -20.95 -13.94
C LEU A 127 1.04 -19.43 -13.79
N ASN A 128 1.90 -18.70 -14.49
CA ASN A 128 1.86 -17.25 -14.63
C ASN A 128 1.31 -16.90 -16.02
N ARG A 129 0.16 -16.22 -16.07
CA ARG A 129 -0.48 -15.79 -17.32
C ARG A 129 -0.43 -14.27 -17.44
N VAL A 130 0.19 -13.76 -18.50
CA VAL A 130 0.31 -12.32 -18.74
C VAL A 130 -0.74 -11.87 -19.73
N LEU A 131 -1.56 -10.88 -19.34
CA LEU A 131 -2.69 -10.37 -20.12
C LEU A 131 -2.57 -8.91 -20.54
N GLY A 132 -1.58 -8.16 -20.04
CA GLY A 132 -1.43 -6.72 -20.33
C GLY A 132 -0.86 -6.38 -21.71
N GLY A 133 -0.74 -7.35 -22.62
CA GLY A 133 -0.40 -7.13 -24.04
C GLY A 133 1.06 -6.72 -24.34
N SER A 134 1.90 -6.58 -23.32
CA SER A 134 3.33 -6.27 -23.48
C SER A 134 4.18 -7.53 -23.44
N VAL A 135 5.28 -7.55 -24.19
CA VAL A 135 6.29 -8.62 -24.15
C VAL A 135 6.85 -8.77 -22.73
N SER A 136 6.97 -10.00 -22.25
CA SER A 136 7.66 -10.29 -20.99
C SER A 136 9.17 -10.24 -21.19
N GLN A 137 9.85 -9.35 -20.49
CA GLN A 137 11.31 -9.20 -20.52
C GLN A 137 11.92 -9.81 -19.26
N ILE A 138 12.60 -10.94 -19.40
CA ILE A 138 13.30 -11.63 -18.32
C ILE A 138 14.79 -11.34 -18.47
N LEU A 139 15.25 -10.28 -17.81
CA LEU A 139 16.62 -9.76 -17.87
C LEU A 139 17.44 -10.11 -16.62
N GLY A 140 16.77 -10.34 -15.49
CA GLY A 140 17.37 -10.74 -14.22
C GLY A 140 17.27 -12.24 -13.96
N THR A 141 17.01 -12.61 -12.71
CA THR A 141 17.03 -13.98 -12.22
C THR A 141 15.63 -14.48 -11.87
N LEU A 142 15.27 -15.66 -12.38
CA LEU A 142 14.09 -16.41 -12.01
C LEU A 142 14.50 -17.72 -11.32
N GLU A 143 14.11 -17.88 -10.05
CA GLU A 143 14.37 -19.09 -9.27
C GLU A 143 13.09 -19.79 -8.82
N SER A 144 13.12 -21.11 -8.75
CA SER A 144 12.09 -21.88 -8.03
C SER A 144 12.62 -23.20 -7.51
N ASN A 145 12.09 -23.63 -6.36
CA ASN A 145 12.24 -25.00 -5.89
C ASN A 145 11.33 -25.99 -6.63
N GLY A 146 10.35 -25.54 -7.43
CA GLY A 146 9.43 -26.35 -8.22
C GLY A 146 9.36 -25.91 -9.70
N LYS A 147 8.25 -26.23 -10.37
CA LYS A 147 8.03 -25.95 -11.80
C LYS A 147 7.35 -24.60 -11.99
N VAL A 148 7.82 -23.79 -12.93
CA VAL A 148 7.24 -22.48 -13.24
C VAL A 148 6.87 -22.43 -14.71
N PHE A 149 5.60 -22.17 -15.00
CA PHE A 149 5.09 -21.94 -16.35
C PHE A 149 4.77 -20.47 -16.53
N ILE A 150 5.17 -19.91 -17.68
CA ILE A 150 4.85 -18.53 -18.06
C ILE A 150 4.21 -18.57 -19.43
N VAL A 151 3.04 -17.94 -19.56
CA VAL A 151 2.32 -17.78 -20.83
C VAL A 151 2.09 -16.30 -21.06
N ASN A 152 2.63 -15.80 -22.17
CA ASN A 152 2.40 -14.43 -22.63
C ASN A 152 2.18 -14.43 -24.15
N PRO A 153 0.96 -14.13 -24.65
CA PRO A 153 0.68 -14.06 -26.09
C PRO A 153 1.51 -13.03 -26.84
N ALA A 154 1.96 -11.96 -26.17
CA ALA A 154 2.83 -10.95 -26.78
C ALA A 154 4.27 -11.46 -26.98
N GLY A 155 4.65 -12.56 -26.32
CA GLY A 155 5.97 -13.15 -26.37
C GLY A 155 6.76 -13.01 -25.07
N ILE A 156 7.83 -13.80 -24.96
CA ILE A 156 8.73 -13.84 -23.83
C ILE A 156 10.16 -13.74 -24.37
N VAL A 157 10.94 -12.79 -23.83
CA VAL A 157 12.33 -12.54 -24.23
C VAL A 157 13.24 -12.68 -23.02
N PHE A 158 14.29 -13.47 -23.17
CA PHE A 158 15.34 -13.65 -22.18
C PHE A 158 16.56 -12.80 -22.54
N GLY A 159 17.05 -12.02 -21.58
CA GLY A 159 18.25 -11.22 -21.73
C GLY A 159 19.51 -12.08 -21.73
N ALA A 160 20.60 -11.57 -22.32
CA ALA A 160 21.87 -12.29 -22.44
C ALA A 160 22.47 -12.75 -21.09
N ASN A 161 22.20 -12.01 -20.01
CA ASN A 161 22.66 -12.32 -18.66
C ASN A 161 21.55 -12.84 -17.74
N SER A 162 20.38 -13.18 -18.30
CA SER A 162 19.28 -13.71 -17.51
C SER A 162 19.58 -15.13 -17.03
N VAL A 163 19.11 -15.47 -15.84
CA VAL A 163 19.30 -16.79 -15.24
C VAL A 163 17.94 -17.38 -14.89
N VAL A 164 17.71 -18.61 -15.34
CA VAL A 164 16.51 -19.38 -15.01
C VAL A 164 16.95 -20.67 -14.32
N ASN A 165 16.62 -20.80 -13.04
CA ASN A 165 16.94 -21.96 -12.22
C ASN A 165 15.66 -22.50 -11.57
N VAL A 166 15.06 -23.49 -12.22
CA VAL A 166 13.76 -24.07 -11.85
C VAL A 166 13.76 -25.59 -12.06
N GLN A 167 12.78 -26.29 -11.49
CA GLN A 167 12.57 -27.72 -11.76
C GLN A 167 11.78 -27.93 -13.06
N SER A 168 12.04 -29.04 -13.76
CA SER A 168 11.37 -29.41 -15.03
C SER A 168 10.22 -30.39 -14.85
#